data_AF-A0A445F954-F1
#
_entry.id   AF-A0A445F954-F1
#
_cell.length_a   1.000
_cell.length_b   1.000
_cell.length_c   1.000
_cell.angle_alpha   90.00
_cell.angle_beta   90.00
_cell.angle_gamma   90.00
#
_symmetry.space_group_name_H-M   'P 1'
#
loop_
_entity.id
_entity.type
_entity.pdbx_description
1 polymer ?
#
loop_
_entity_poly.entity_id
_entity_poly.type
_entity_poly.pdbx_seq_one_letter_code
_entity_poly.pdbx_strand_id
1 'polypeptide(L)'
;MFIEADADVTLEQFGDALKPPFPFRRKPPQLESSLLRRNSEMAFMAVLESDLRALSAEARRRYPTVKDGAEHAILKLRTLSSPSEIAHNDDILRIFLMACEVRTVKLSVIGLSCLQKLISHDAVSPSALREILSTLKDVISDNQFS
;
A
#
# COMPACT_ATOMS: atom_id res chain seq x y z
N MET A 1 15.79 -80.12 -12.03
CA MET A 1 14.53 -80.53 -11.39
C MET A 1 14.22 -79.46 -10.35
N PHE A 2 13.14 -78.73 -10.62
CA PHE A 2 12.49 -77.61 -9.92
C PHE A 2 12.98 -77.20 -8.51
N ILE A 3 13.35 -75.93 -8.39
CA ILE A 3 13.03 -75.11 -7.22
C ILE A 3 12.32 -73.86 -7.76
N GLU A 4 10.99 -73.88 -7.73
CA GLU A 4 10.19 -72.66 -7.79
C GLU A 4 9.95 -72.22 -6.35
N ALA A 5 10.44 -71.04 -6.01
CA ALA A 5 10.00 -70.26 -4.86
C ALA A 5 9.79 -68.84 -5.38
N ASP A 6 8.56 -68.61 -5.80
CA ASP A 6 8.01 -67.34 -6.22
C ASP A 6 7.91 -66.41 -4.99
N ALA A 7 8.69 -65.33 -4.99
CA ALA A 7 8.55 -64.22 -4.06
C ALA A 7 9.21 -62.97 -4.67
N ASP A 8 8.76 -62.59 -5.85
CA ASP A 8 8.94 -61.23 -6.36
C ASP A 8 8.00 -60.31 -5.54
N VAL A 9 8.47 -59.88 -4.36
CA VAL A 9 7.89 -58.69 -3.70
C VAL A 9 8.47 -57.49 -4.40
N THR A 10 7.82 -57.15 -5.51
CA THR A 10 7.93 -55.87 -6.18
C THR A 10 7.54 -54.76 -5.20
N LEU A 11 8.32 -53.69 -5.23
CA LEU A 11 8.16 -52.45 -4.45
C LEU A 11 6.96 -51.63 -4.96
N GLU A 12 5.81 -52.26 -5.19
CA GLU A 12 4.53 -51.61 -5.53
C GLU A 12 3.61 -51.50 -4.31
N GLN A 13 4.20 -51.52 -3.11
CA GLN A 13 3.51 -51.29 -1.83
C GLN A 13 3.70 -49.86 -1.31
N PHE A 14 3.62 -48.87 -2.19
CA PHE A 14 3.34 -47.49 -1.80
C PHE A 14 2.14 -47.00 -2.63
N GLY A 15 0.97 -47.06 -1.99
CA GLY A 15 -0.31 -46.80 -2.62
C GLY A 15 -0.47 -45.38 -3.16
N ASP A 16 -0.88 -45.31 -4.43
CA ASP A 16 -1.43 -44.16 -5.14
C ASP A 16 -2.82 -43.71 -4.62
N ALA A 17 -2.98 -43.56 -3.31
CA ALA A 17 -4.28 -43.19 -2.74
C ALA A 17 -4.18 -42.34 -1.47
N LEU A 18 -3.41 -41.25 -1.53
CA LEU A 18 -3.64 -40.09 -0.68
C LEU A 18 -3.69 -38.83 -1.54
N LYS A 19 -4.70 -38.78 -2.43
CA LYS A 19 -5.25 -37.50 -2.84
C LYS A 19 -5.99 -36.94 -1.62
N PRO A 20 -5.49 -35.87 -0.97
CA PRO A 20 -6.25 -35.25 0.10
C PRO A 20 -7.61 -34.83 -0.48
N PRO A 21 -8.73 -34.98 0.27
CA PRO A 21 -9.90 -34.20 -0.01
C PRO A 21 -9.57 -32.80 0.47
N PHE A 22 -8.73 -32.06 -0.27
CA PHE A 22 -8.68 -30.62 -0.04
C PHE A 22 -10.08 -30.12 -0.33
N PRO A 23 -10.79 -29.51 0.63
CA PRO A 23 -11.98 -28.77 0.28
C PRO A 23 -11.54 -27.79 -0.79
N PHE A 24 -12.13 -27.94 -1.97
CA PHE A 24 -12.12 -26.96 -3.04
C PHE A 24 -12.01 -25.60 -2.38
N ARG A 25 -10.89 -24.89 -2.58
CA ARG A 25 -10.71 -23.53 -2.06
C ARG A 25 -11.88 -22.76 -2.65
N ARG A 26 -12.98 -22.66 -1.90
CA ARG A 26 -14.15 -21.89 -2.31
C ARG A 26 -13.54 -20.51 -2.53
N LYS A 27 -13.41 -20.12 -3.80
CA LYS A 27 -13.18 -18.71 -4.13
C LYS A 27 -14.19 -17.99 -3.25
N PRO A 28 -13.77 -17.06 -2.37
CA PRO A 28 -14.74 -16.27 -1.64
C PRO A 28 -15.74 -15.75 -2.69
N PRO A 29 -17.05 -15.75 -2.38
CA PRO A 29 -18.03 -15.23 -3.32
C PRO A 29 -17.50 -13.89 -3.83
N GLN A 30 -17.43 -13.67 -5.13
CA GLN A 30 -16.80 -12.46 -5.72
C GLN A 30 -17.34 -11.14 -5.09
N LEU A 31 -18.51 -11.21 -4.47
CA LEU A 31 -19.13 -10.15 -3.70
C LEU A 31 -18.44 -9.87 -2.35
N GLU A 32 -17.97 -10.88 -1.62
CA GLU A 32 -17.24 -10.69 -0.36
C GLU A 32 -15.85 -10.10 -0.59
N SER A 33 -15.12 -10.55 -1.62
CA SER A 33 -13.83 -9.97 -1.97
C SER A 33 -13.95 -8.51 -2.44
N SER A 34 -15.02 -8.16 -3.16
CA SER A 34 -15.28 -6.78 -3.58
C SER A 34 -15.80 -5.89 -2.44
N LEU A 35 -16.56 -6.42 -1.48
CA LEU A 35 -16.93 -5.69 -0.26
C LEU A 35 -15.73 -5.46 0.65
N LEU A 36 -14.89 -6.48 0.86
CA LEU A 36 -13.67 -6.36 1.66
C LEU A 36 -12.71 -5.32 1.05
N ARG A 37 -12.57 -5.33 -0.28
CA ARG A 37 -11.81 -4.33 -1.02
C ARG A 37 -12.40 -2.93 -0.83
N ARG A 38 -13.70 -2.74 -1.03
CA ARG A 38 -14.37 -1.44 -0.78
C ARG A 38 -14.23 -0.95 0.66
N ASN A 39 -14.30 -1.85 1.64
CA ASN A 39 -14.09 -1.50 3.04
C ASN A 39 -12.66 -1.01 3.29
N SER A 40 -11.67 -1.67 2.67
CA SER A 40 -10.26 -1.24 2.75
C SER A 40 -10.02 0.10 2.05
N GLU A 41 -10.71 0.38 0.94
CA GLU A 41 -10.64 1.67 0.23
C GLU A 41 -11.24 2.80 1.07
N MET A 42 -12.42 2.59 1.67
CA MET A 42 -13.03 3.58 2.57
C MET A 42 -12.14 3.85 3.80
N ALA A 43 -11.54 2.81 4.39
CA ALA A 43 -10.61 2.98 5.50
C ALA A 43 -9.36 3.76 5.08
N PHE A 44 -8.80 3.46 3.89
CA PHE A 44 -7.66 4.19 3.34
C PHE A 44 -7.95 5.67 3.14
N MET A 45 -9.09 6.02 2.55
CA MET A 45 -9.49 7.42 2.34
C MET A 45 -9.61 8.18 3.67
N ALA A 46 -10.16 7.55 4.71
CA ALA A 46 -10.26 8.14 6.04
C ALA A 46 -8.88 8.35 6.70
N VAL A 47 -7.97 7.37 6.57
CA VAL A 47 -6.59 7.49 7.06
C VAL A 47 -5.85 8.60 6.32
N LEU A 48 -6.01 8.70 4.99
CA LEU A 48 -5.40 9.73 4.17
C LEU A 48 -5.89 11.14 4.55
N GLU A 49 -7.19 11.30 4.82
CA GLU A 49 -7.73 12.56 5.34
C GLU A 49 -7.13 12.91 6.70
N SER A 50 -6.99 11.93 7.59
CA SER A 50 -6.36 12.12 8.90
C SER A 50 -4.90 12.56 8.77
N ASP A 51 -4.14 11.95 7.87
CA ASP A 51 -2.74 12.31 7.61
C ASP A 51 -2.62 13.75 7.08
N LEU A 52 -3.50 14.16 6.16
CA LEU A 52 -3.55 15.55 5.66
C LEU A 52 -3.90 16.55 6.77
N ARG A 53 -4.83 16.20 7.68
CA ARG A 53 -5.17 17.04 8.84
C ARG A 53 -3.98 17.18 9.79
N ALA A 54 -3.27 16.08 10.06
CA ALA A 54 -2.06 16.10 10.87
C ALA A 54 -0.96 16.95 10.22
N LEU A 55 -0.78 16.81 8.90
CA LEU A 55 0.18 17.58 8.11
C LEU A 55 -0.13 19.08 8.16
N SER A 56 -1.40 19.47 7.97
CA SER A 56 -1.84 20.86 8.08
C SER A 56 -1.58 21.42 9.48
N ALA A 57 -1.92 20.66 10.54
CA ALA A 57 -1.70 21.08 11.92
C ALA A 57 -0.22 21.31 12.25
N GLU A 58 0.66 20.42 11.78
CA GLU A 58 2.11 20.54 11.97
C GLU A 58 2.69 21.71 11.15
N ALA A 59 2.23 21.89 9.91
CA ALA A 59 2.70 22.95 9.02
C ALA A 59 2.22 24.35 9.42
N ARG A 60 1.07 24.47 10.13
CA ARG A 60 0.38 25.74 10.42
C ARG A 60 1.26 26.86 10.98
N ARG A 61 2.29 26.52 11.78
CA ARG A 61 3.13 27.53 12.45
C ARG A 61 4.25 28.09 11.58
N ARG A 62 4.84 27.26 10.73
CA ARG A 62 6.11 27.58 10.04
C ARG A 62 6.02 27.50 8.52
N TYR A 63 5.02 26.78 7.99
CA TYR A 63 4.89 26.46 6.57
C TYR A 63 3.46 26.68 6.10
N PRO A 64 3.01 27.95 6.01
CA PRO A 64 1.63 28.28 5.62
C PRO A 64 1.27 27.71 4.23
N THR A 65 2.20 27.69 3.28
CA THR A 65 1.99 27.09 1.95
C THR A 65 1.66 25.60 2.03
N VAL A 66 2.32 24.85 2.91
CA VAL A 66 2.05 23.41 3.10
C VAL A 66 0.73 23.21 3.84
N LYS A 67 0.41 24.09 4.80
CA LYS A 67 -0.91 24.08 5.47
C LYS A 67 -2.04 24.29 4.46
N ASP A 68 -1.94 25.33 3.62
CA ASP A 68 -2.96 25.67 2.62
C ASP A 68 -3.08 24.58 1.56
N GLY A 69 -1.95 24.04 1.09
CA GLY A 69 -1.94 22.89 0.18
C GLY A 69 -2.61 21.65 0.78
N ALA A 70 -2.39 21.38 2.07
CA ALA A 70 -3.02 20.26 2.76
C ALA A 70 -4.53 20.46 2.94
N GLU A 71 -4.97 21.69 3.28
CA GLU A 71 -6.39 22.03 3.37
C GLU A 71 -7.09 21.89 2.01
N HIS A 72 -6.44 22.34 0.93
CA HIS A 72 -6.96 22.18 -0.42
C HIS A 72 -7.02 20.70 -0.84
N ALA A 73 -5.98 19.91 -0.50
CA ALA A 73 -5.97 18.48 -0.75
C ALA A 73 -7.09 17.74 0.01
N ILE A 74 -7.44 18.15 1.24
CA ILE A 74 -8.58 17.59 1.98
C ILE A 74 -9.90 17.87 1.24
N LEU A 75 -10.11 19.12 0.80
CA LEU A 75 -11.32 19.46 0.04
C LEU A 75 -11.43 18.62 -1.22
N LYS A 76 -10.31 18.45 -1.94
CA LYS A 76 -10.24 17.61 -3.14
C LYS A 76 -10.48 16.13 -2.82
N LEU A 77 -9.88 15.60 -1.77
CA LEU A 77 -10.06 14.21 -1.34
C LEU A 77 -11.54 13.87 -1.09
N ARG A 78 -12.31 14.81 -0.52
CA ARG A 78 -13.74 14.63 -0.25
C ARG A 78 -14.61 14.59 -1.51
N THR A 79 -14.10 15.06 -2.66
CA THR A 79 -14.80 14.93 -3.94
C THR A 79 -14.46 13.62 -4.65
N LEU A 80 -13.43 12.90 -4.21
CA LEU A 80 -13.01 11.63 -4.80
C LEU A 80 -13.72 10.47 -4.10
N SER A 81 -14.17 9.49 -4.88
CA SER A 81 -14.89 8.33 -4.36
C SER A 81 -14.01 7.08 -4.26
N SER A 82 -12.86 7.08 -4.93
CA SER A 82 -11.98 5.93 -5.03
C SER A 82 -10.49 6.31 -5.03
N PRO A 83 -9.60 5.43 -4.52
CA PRO A 83 -8.16 5.65 -4.57
C PRO A 83 -7.59 5.75 -5.99
N SER A 84 -8.25 5.10 -6.95
CA SER A 84 -7.86 5.17 -8.36
C SER A 84 -7.98 6.58 -8.92
N GLU A 85 -8.91 7.41 -8.45
CA GLU A 85 -9.00 8.82 -8.86
C GLU A 85 -7.83 9.66 -8.33
N ILE A 86 -7.28 9.28 -7.17
CA ILE A 86 -6.07 9.91 -6.61
C ILE A 86 -4.88 9.68 -7.53
N ALA A 87 -4.74 8.49 -8.11
CA ALA A 87 -3.65 8.18 -9.04
C ALA A 87 -3.68 9.05 -10.33
N HIS A 88 -4.85 9.60 -10.68
CA HIS A 88 -5.01 10.53 -11.79
C HIS A 88 -4.82 11.99 -11.35
N ASN A 89 -4.65 12.22 -10.05
CA ASN A 89 -4.61 13.55 -9.46
C ASN A 89 -3.40 13.75 -8.55
N ASP A 90 -2.33 14.27 -9.15
CA ASP A 90 -1.05 14.42 -8.46
C ASP A 90 -1.05 15.52 -7.38
N ASP A 91 -2.12 16.31 -7.20
CA ASP A 91 -2.15 17.37 -6.18
C ASP A 91 -2.04 16.82 -4.76
N ILE A 92 -2.69 15.67 -4.50
CA ILE A 92 -2.65 15.01 -3.19
C ILE A 92 -1.26 14.41 -2.97
N LEU A 93 -0.65 13.82 -4.00
CA LEU A 93 0.72 13.33 -3.91
C LEU A 93 1.70 14.47 -3.64
N ARG A 94 1.57 15.57 -4.39
CA ARG A 94 2.48 16.71 -4.38
C ARG A 94 2.55 17.36 -3.00
N ILE A 95 1.45 17.41 -2.24
CA ILE A 95 1.52 17.99 -0.90
C ILE A 95 2.38 17.15 0.07
N PHE A 96 2.38 15.83 -0.06
CA PHE A 96 3.25 14.97 0.75
C PHE A 96 4.71 15.05 0.30
N LEU A 97 4.97 15.22 -1.00
CA LEU A 97 6.33 15.48 -1.50
C LEU A 97 6.87 16.81 -0.98
N MET A 98 6.07 17.88 -1.05
CA MET A 98 6.42 19.18 -0.47
C MET A 98 6.68 19.08 1.04
N ALA A 99 5.89 18.28 1.77
CA ALA A 99 6.13 18.05 3.20
C ALA A 99 7.49 17.41 3.49
N CYS A 100 7.93 16.49 2.62
CA CYS A 100 9.25 15.87 2.71
C CYS A 100 10.38 16.87 2.39
N GLU A 101 10.17 17.77 1.42
CA GLU A 101 11.15 18.80 1.02
C GLU A 101 11.42 19.86 2.08
N VAL A 102 10.47 20.08 3.00
CA VAL A 102 10.61 21.05 4.09
C VAL A 102 11.70 20.67 5.11
N ARG A 103 12.23 19.43 5.03
CA ARG A 103 13.34 18.93 5.86
C ARG A 103 13.10 19.06 7.37
N THR A 104 11.85 18.89 7.81
CA THR A 104 11.54 18.76 9.23
C THR A 104 11.15 17.34 9.55
N VAL A 105 11.74 16.79 10.61
CA VAL A 105 11.55 15.38 11.00
C VAL A 105 10.07 15.01 11.07
N LYS A 106 9.23 15.86 11.68
CA LYS A 106 7.80 15.59 11.84
C LYS A 106 7.03 15.60 10.51
N LEU A 107 7.23 16.61 9.66
CA LEU A 107 6.53 16.66 8.36
C LEU A 107 7.02 15.56 7.43
N SER A 108 8.32 15.27 7.41
CA SER A 108 8.88 14.18 6.63
C SER A 108 8.32 12.83 7.11
N VAL A 109 8.23 12.56 8.42
CA VAL A 109 7.64 11.31 8.92
C VAL A 109 6.16 11.16 8.50
N ILE A 110 5.36 12.22 8.61
CA ILE A 110 3.95 12.20 8.17
C ILE A 110 3.87 11.97 6.65
N GLY A 111 4.65 12.72 5.87
CA GLY A 111 4.70 12.61 4.41
C GLY A 111 5.11 11.23 3.95
N LEU A 112 6.19 10.69 4.48
CA LEU A 112 6.70 9.36 4.16
C LEU A 112 5.72 8.24 4.53
N SER A 113 5.11 8.32 5.72
CA SER A 113 4.08 7.36 6.14
C SER A 113 2.91 7.36 5.15
N CYS A 114 2.51 8.54 4.67
CA CYS A 114 1.42 8.65 3.73
C CYS A 114 1.79 8.19 2.32
N LEU A 115 2.99 8.51 1.83
CA LEU A 115 3.50 8.03 0.54
C LEU A 115 3.54 6.50 0.50
N GLN A 116 3.95 5.85 1.59
CA GLN A 116 3.91 4.39 1.70
C GLN A 116 2.47 3.86 1.53
N LYS A 117 1.49 4.46 2.20
CA LYS A 117 0.08 4.06 2.13
C LYS A 117 -0.47 4.26 0.71
N LEU A 118 -0.14 5.39 0.06
CA LEU A 118 -0.51 5.69 -1.32
C LEU A 118 0.01 4.61 -2.29
N ILE A 119 1.28 4.22 -2.15
CA ILE A 119 1.88 3.15 -2.96
C ILE A 119 1.22 1.80 -2.67
N SER A 120 0.97 1.49 -1.39
CA SER A 120 0.37 0.21 -0.98
C SER A 120 -1.06 0.01 -1.49
N HIS A 121 -1.76 1.10 -1.83
CA HIS A 121 -3.12 1.11 -2.35
C HIS A 121 -3.21 1.38 -3.87
N ASP A 122 -2.09 1.33 -4.59
CA ASP A 122 -2.01 1.66 -6.03
C ASP A 122 -2.62 3.03 -6.38
N ALA A 123 -2.55 3.98 -5.44
CA ALA A 123 -3.12 5.33 -5.56
C ALA A 123 -2.11 6.33 -6.15
N VAL A 124 -1.08 5.84 -6.83
CA VAL A 124 0.03 6.61 -7.40
C VAL A 124 0.27 6.19 -8.85
N SER A 125 0.41 7.16 -9.74
CA SER A 125 0.82 6.91 -11.12
C SER A 125 2.24 6.31 -11.18
N PRO A 126 2.50 5.33 -12.07
CA PRO A 126 3.85 4.75 -12.21
C PRO A 126 4.91 5.81 -12.59
N SER A 127 4.51 6.91 -13.22
CA SER A 127 5.40 8.03 -13.53
C SER A 127 5.88 8.77 -12.29
N ALA A 128 5.01 8.89 -11.27
CA ALA A 128 5.29 9.58 -10.02
C ALA A 128 6.18 8.76 -9.07
N LEU A 129 6.27 7.43 -9.27
CA LEU A 129 7.13 6.58 -8.44
C LEU A 129 8.60 6.99 -8.49
N ARG A 130 9.08 7.46 -9.65
CA ARG A 130 10.44 8.01 -9.79
C ARG A 130 10.66 9.24 -8.93
N GLU A 131 9.67 10.12 -8.86
CA GLU A 131 9.71 11.34 -8.05
C GLU A 131 9.74 10.98 -6.56
N ILE A 132 8.87 10.06 -6.11
CA ILE A 132 8.85 9.58 -4.73
C ILE A 132 10.20 8.97 -4.33
N LEU A 133 10.79 8.12 -5.18
CA LEU A 133 12.08 7.50 -4.91
C LEU A 133 13.21 8.52 -4.85
N SER A 134 13.17 9.57 -5.68
CA SER A 134 14.12 10.67 -5.61
C SER A 134 13.99 11.40 -4.28
N THR A 135 12.78 11.81 -3.89
CA THR A 135 12.55 12.50 -2.62
C THR A 135 12.96 11.63 -1.42
N LEU A 136 12.68 10.32 -1.44
CA LEU A 136 13.14 9.39 -0.41
C LEU A 136 14.66 9.36 -0.29
N LYS A 137 15.35 9.28 -1.43
CA LYS A 137 16.82 9.30 -1.48
C LYS A 137 17.35 10.61 -0.91
N ASP A 138 16.74 11.74 -1.25
CA ASP A 138 17.18 13.06 -0.79
C ASP A 138 16.97 13.18 0.73
N VAL A 139 15.81 12.76 1.26
CA VAL A 139 15.54 12.75 2.71
C VAL A 139 16.55 11.89 3.48
N ILE A 140 16.95 10.73 2.94
CA ILE A 140 17.96 9.86 3.58
C ILE A 140 19.36 10.47 3.48
N SER A 141 19.67 11.13 2.36
CA SER A 141 20.99 11.70 2.08
C SER A 141 21.23 13.00 2.85
N ASP A 142 20.17 13.78 3.08
CA ASP A 142 20.15 15.01 3.89
C ASP A 142 19.97 14.73 5.39
N ASN A 143 20.29 13.52 5.88
CA ASN A 143 20.33 13.18 7.32
C ASN A 143 21.45 13.92 8.10
N GLN A 144 21.55 15.24 7.93
CA GLN A 144 22.06 16.15 8.96
C GLN A 144 20.98 16.29 10.04
N PHE A 145 20.74 15.18 10.76
CA PHE A 145 20.17 15.24 12.10
C PHE A 145 21.24 15.84 13.02
N SER A 146 21.37 17.16 13.01
CA SER A 146 22.06 17.94 14.06
C SER A 146 21.05 18.68 14.91
#